data_AF-A0A940R736-F1
#
_entry.id   AF-A0A940R736-F1
#
_cell.length_a   1.000
_cell.length_b   1.000
_cell.length_c   1.000
_cell.angle_alpha   90.00
_cell.angle_beta   90.00
_cell.angle_gamma   90.00
#
_symmetry.space_group_name_H-M   'P 1'
#
loop_
_entity.id
_entity.type
_entity.pdbx_description
1 polymer ?
#
loop_
_entity_poly.entity_id
_entity_poly.type
_entity_poly.pdbx_seq_one_letter_code
_entity_poly.pdbx_strand_id
1 'polypeptide(L)'
;MIEAQVQSTANGAIVHDRALAATPDERWFDGAHWSAGGDGPSAGRGNAVFVETPAGACVLRHYHRGGLVAHFSSDRYLWTGARRTRAFREFDLLVRLANAGLPVPRPVAARYVRDGMRYRADLLTRRIANARTLAERLADGSLTPSLAHDVGRTIAAFHEARVWHADLNAHNVLIDADGTVWLIDFDRSGLRKPSLSWQAANLARLRRSLDKLGAARVGDFDARFWHPLLAAYHEALARPESASRGAAS
;
A
#
# COMPACT_ATOMS: atom_id res chain seq x y z
N MET A 1 -5.02 -18.21 1.34
CA MET A 1 -3.59 -17.83 1.46
C MET A 1 -3.09 -17.51 0.06
N ILE A 2 -2.32 -16.44 -0.11
CA ILE A 2 -1.68 -16.08 -1.38
C ILE A 2 -0.40 -16.92 -1.52
N GLU A 3 -0.27 -17.63 -2.64
CA GLU A 3 0.88 -18.49 -2.95
C GLU A 3 1.66 -17.91 -4.13
N ALA A 4 2.84 -17.34 -3.87
CA ALA A 4 3.62 -16.68 -4.90
C ALA A 4 4.27 -17.71 -5.86
N GLN A 5 4.01 -17.55 -7.16
CA GLN A 5 4.67 -18.30 -8.24
C GLN A 5 5.45 -17.34 -9.13
N VAL A 6 6.68 -17.72 -9.49
CA VAL A 6 7.53 -16.95 -10.40
C VAL A 6 7.61 -17.67 -11.75
N GLN A 7 7.45 -16.91 -12.83
CA GLN A 7 7.68 -17.35 -14.20
C GLN A 7 8.67 -16.41 -14.90
N SER A 8 9.57 -16.99 -15.69
CA SER A 8 10.55 -16.24 -16.48
C SER A 8 9.90 -15.63 -17.71
N THR A 9 10.35 -14.46 -18.13
CA THR A 9 10.05 -13.87 -19.44
C THR A 9 11.34 -13.66 -20.23
N ALA A 10 11.25 -13.24 -21.50
CA ALA A 10 12.41 -13.08 -22.37
C ALA A 10 13.51 -12.19 -21.73
N ASN A 11 13.09 -11.10 -21.08
CA ASN A 11 13.99 -10.11 -20.50
C ASN A 11 13.75 -9.92 -18.99
N GLY A 12 13.05 -10.83 -18.32
CA GLY A 12 12.52 -10.53 -16.99
C GLY A 12 11.91 -11.71 -16.27
N ALA A 13 11.06 -11.38 -15.30
CA ALA A 13 10.21 -12.36 -14.63
C ALA A 13 8.93 -11.68 -14.13
N ILE A 14 7.88 -12.49 -14.03
CA ILE A 14 6.61 -12.12 -13.40
C ILE A 14 6.46 -13.00 -12.16
N VAL A 15 6.12 -12.39 -11.03
CA VAL A 15 5.62 -13.08 -9.84
C VAL A 15 4.12 -12.81 -9.70
N HIS A 16 3.33 -13.83 -9.39
CA HIS A 16 1.88 -13.70 -9.23
C HIS A 16 1.34 -14.69 -8.20
N ASP A 17 0.08 -14.49 -7.78
CA ASP A 17 -0.64 -15.48 -6.98
C ASP A 17 -0.95 -16.71 -7.86
N ARG A 18 -0.59 -17.90 -7.40
CA ARG A 18 -0.84 -19.18 -8.09
C ARG A 18 -2.33 -19.48 -8.21
N ALA A 19 -3.14 -18.95 -7.30
CA ALA A 19 -4.58 -19.18 -7.25
C ALA A 19 -5.37 -18.31 -8.25
N LEU A 20 -4.72 -17.51 -9.10
CA LEU A 20 -5.41 -16.71 -10.12
C LEU A 20 -6.05 -17.60 -11.18
N ALA A 21 -7.23 -17.21 -11.64
CA ALA A 21 -7.97 -17.91 -12.69
C ALA A 21 -7.27 -17.84 -14.07
N ALA A 22 -6.41 -16.84 -14.28
CA ALA A 22 -5.63 -16.67 -15.49
C ALA A 22 -4.19 -16.32 -15.12
N THR A 23 -3.24 -16.96 -15.80
CA THR A 23 -1.81 -16.67 -15.63
C THR A 23 -1.50 -15.30 -16.24
N PRO A 24 -0.96 -14.34 -15.45
CA PRO A 24 -0.58 -13.04 -15.98
C PRO A 24 0.52 -13.16 -17.04
N ASP A 25 0.45 -12.35 -18.08
CA ASP A 25 1.53 -12.21 -19.08
C ASP A 25 2.03 -10.76 -19.13
N GLU A 26 2.91 -10.44 -20.09
CA GLU A 26 3.48 -9.10 -20.20
C GLU A 26 2.42 -8.01 -20.52
N ARG A 27 1.29 -8.37 -21.14
CA ARG A 27 0.22 -7.43 -21.52
C ARG A 27 -0.58 -6.98 -20.31
N TRP A 28 -0.57 -7.75 -19.22
CA TRP A 28 -1.25 -7.35 -17.97
C TRP A 28 -0.70 -6.06 -17.35
N PHE A 29 0.55 -5.72 -17.69
CA PHE A 29 1.24 -4.56 -17.20
C PHE A 29 1.38 -3.48 -18.28
N ASP A 30 0.51 -3.51 -19.30
CA ASP A 30 0.31 -2.43 -20.24
C ASP A 30 -1.08 -1.84 -19.98
N GLY A 31 -1.14 -0.61 -19.47
CA GLY A 31 -2.43 0.04 -19.21
C GLY A 31 -3.29 0.15 -20.46
N ALA A 32 -2.67 0.41 -21.63
CA ALA A 32 -3.38 0.56 -22.89
C ALA A 32 -4.03 -0.75 -23.38
N HIS A 33 -3.48 -1.90 -22.98
CA HIS A 33 -4.05 -3.21 -23.29
C HIS A 33 -5.46 -3.38 -22.70
N TRP A 34 -5.71 -2.78 -21.54
CA TRP A 34 -6.99 -2.89 -20.83
C TRP A 34 -8.01 -1.82 -21.22
N SER A 35 -7.68 -0.93 -22.15
CA SER A 35 -8.58 0.13 -22.63
C SER A 35 -9.74 -0.35 -23.51
N ALA A 36 -9.83 -1.65 -23.80
CA ALA A 36 -10.69 -2.16 -24.88
C ALA A 36 -11.94 -2.96 -24.43
N GLY A 37 -12.42 -2.84 -23.17
CA GLY A 37 -13.53 -3.70 -22.70
C GLY A 37 -14.45 -3.16 -21.60
N GLY A 38 -14.36 -1.89 -21.22
CA GLY A 38 -15.16 -1.27 -20.15
C GLY A 38 -14.80 0.21 -19.99
N ASP A 39 -15.17 0.83 -18.86
CA ASP A 39 -14.65 2.15 -18.46
C ASP A 39 -13.12 2.06 -18.49
N GLY A 40 -12.51 2.64 -19.53
CA GLY A 40 -11.09 2.52 -19.82
C GLY A 40 -10.20 2.98 -18.66
N PRO A 41 -8.87 2.79 -18.76
CA PRO A 41 -7.96 3.15 -17.69
C PRO A 41 -8.15 4.60 -17.27
N SER A 42 -8.62 4.78 -16.04
CA SER A 42 -8.73 6.10 -15.43
C SER A 42 -7.44 6.41 -14.70
N ALA A 43 -6.94 7.62 -14.90
CA ALA A 43 -5.77 8.11 -14.19
C ALA A 43 -6.11 8.19 -12.69
N GLY A 44 -5.41 7.39 -11.88
CA GLY A 44 -5.39 7.55 -10.44
C GLY A 44 -4.47 8.69 -10.01
N ARG A 45 -4.29 8.86 -8.70
CA ARG A 45 -3.27 9.78 -8.18
C ARG A 45 -1.87 9.24 -8.46
N GLY A 46 -1.00 10.05 -9.07
CA GLY A 46 0.37 9.67 -9.40
C GLY A 46 0.47 8.69 -10.57
N ASN A 47 1.32 7.67 -10.46
CA ASN A 47 1.57 6.66 -11.51
C ASN A 47 0.63 5.45 -11.45
N ALA A 48 -0.55 5.59 -10.84
CA ALA A 48 -1.52 4.52 -10.67
C ALA A 48 -2.57 4.56 -11.79
N VAL A 49 -2.80 3.42 -12.43
CA VAL A 49 -3.77 3.23 -13.50
C VAL A 49 -4.78 2.18 -13.06
N PHE A 50 -6.08 2.50 -13.07
CA PHE A 50 -7.12 1.50 -12.80
C PHE A 50 -7.32 0.63 -14.05
N VAL A 51 -7.37 -0.69 -13.88
CA VAL A 51 -7.52 -1.64 -15.00
C VAL A 51 -8.46 -2.77 -14.61
N GLU A 52 -9.27 -3.23 -15.57
CA GLU A 52 -10.08 -4.44 -15.43
C GLU A 52 -9.34 -5.62 -16.07
N THR A 53 -9.11 -6.67 -15.28
CA THR A 53 -8.33 -7.85 -15.69
C THR A 53 -9.18 -9.11 -15.49
N PRO A 54 -8.77 -10.29 -15.99
CA PRO A 54 -9.35 -11.57 -15.55
C PRO A 54 -9.22 -11.79 -14.04
N ALA A 55 -8.27 -11.09 -13.41
CA ALA A 55 -8.20 -10.82 -11.99
C ALA A 55 -9.56 -10.36 -11.42
N GLY A 56 -10.13 -9.35 -12.05
CA GLY A 56 -11.10 -8.37 -11.55
C GLY A 56 -10.46 -6.96 -11.53
N ALA A 57 -11.15 -6.00 -10.90
CA ALA A 57 -10.69 -4.62 -10.79
C ALA A 57 -9.35 -4.49 -10.06
N CYS A 58 -8.37 -3.87 -10.71
CA CYS A 58 -7.00 -3.75 -10.22
C CYS A 58 -6.47 -2.32 -10.35
N VAL A 59 -5.37 -2.07 -9.64
CA VAL A 59 -4.53 -0.87 -9.74
C VAL A 59 -3.16 -1.31 -10.24
N LEU A 60 -2.78 -0.81 -11.41
CA LEU A 60 -1.46 -0.99 -12.01
C LEU A 60 -0.58 0.20 -11.64
N ARG A 61 0.56 -0.07 -11.02
CA ARG A 61 1.60 0.91 -10.70
C ARG A 61 2.85 0.63 -11.49
N HIS A 62 3.28 1.62 -12.26
CA HIS A 62 4.57 1.60 -12.92
C HIS A 62 5.62 2.27 -12.03
N TYR A 63 6.69 1.55 -11.68
CA TYR A 63 7.80 2.14 -10.93
C TYR A 63 8.70 2.93 -11.88
N HIS A 64 8.20 4.07 -12.35
CA HIS A 64 9.06 5.10 -12.92
C HIS A 64 9.73 5.87 -11.79
N ARG A 65 10.96 6.34 -12.00
CA ARG A 65 11.55 7.34 -11.10
C ARG A 65 10.85 8.69 -11.35
N GLY A 66 9.64 8.88 -10.82
CA GLY A 66 8.82 10.08 -11.04
C GLY A 66 8.58 10.93 -9.78
N GLY A 67 9.12 12.15 -9.82
CA GLY A 67 8.99 13.31 -8.92
C GLY A 67 9.81 14.44 -9.56
N LEU A 68 9.71 15.71 -9.12
CA LEU A 68 10.35 16.92 -9.71
C LEU A 68 11.89 16.86 -10.00
N VAL A 69 12.54 15.72 -9.79
CA VAL A 69 13.95 15.41 -10.12
C VAL A 69 14.08 14.63 -11.44
N ALA A 70 13.02 14.53 -12.24
CA ALA A 70 13.03 13.88 -13.56
C ALA A 70 13.95 14.54 -14.60
N HIS A 71 14.63 15.65 -14.28
CA HIS A 71 15.48 16.39 -15.21
C HIS A 71 16.92 15.89 -15.35
N PHE A 72 17.38 14.86 -14.62
CA PHE A 72 18.80 14.46 -14.71
C PHE A 72 19.12 12.96 -14.87
N SER A 73 18.15 12.04 -14.92
CA SER A 73 18.48 10.66 -15.30
C SER A 73 17.25 9.85 -15.70
N SER A 74 17.28 9.34 -16.92
CA SER A 74 16.28 8.43 -17.49
C SER A 74 16.18 7.11 -16.71
N ASP A 75 15.09 7.00 -15.96
CA ASP A 75 14.13 5.89 -15.92
C ASP A 75 14.56 4.46 -15.51
N ARG A 76 15.71 4.26 -14.85
CA ARG A 76 16.20 2.89 -14.64
C ARG A 76 16.91 2.62 -13.30
N TYR A 77 16.49 1.57 -12.60
CA TYR A 77 17.11 1.08 -11.37
C TYR A 77 18.29 0.14 -11.67
N LEU A 78 19.34 0.16 -10.85
CA LEU A 78 20.46 -0.77 -10.99
C LEU A 78 20.03 -2.19 -10.61
N TRP A 79 20.30 -3.13 -11.52
CA TRP A 79 20.05 -4.54 -11.31
C TRP A 79 21.01 -5.09 -10.25
N THR A 80 20.44 -5.65 -9.18
CA THR A 80 21.21 -6.31 -8.11
C THR A 80 20.67 -7.71 -7.77
N GLY A 81 19.73 -8.22 -8.58
CA GLY A 81 19.07 -9.52 -8.42
C GLY A 81 17.54 -9.41 -8.42
N ALA A 82 16.86 -10.48 -8.87
CA ALA A 82 15.41 -10.52 -9.08
C ALA A 82 14.60 -10.16 -7.82
N ARG A 83 14.91 -10.84 -6.70
CA ARG A 83 14.28 -10.60 -5.38
C ARG A 83 14.59 -9.23 -4.79
N ARG A 84 15.55 -8.50 -5.36
CA ARG A 84 15.93 -7.15 -4.89
C ARG A 84 15.25 -6.04 -5.69
N THR A 85 14.53 -6.37 -6.76
CA THR A 85 13.72 -5.39 -7.48
C THR A 85 12.60 -4.85 -6.60
N ARG A 86 12.25 -3.58 -6.77
CA ARG A 86 11.23 -2.91 -5.95
C ARG A 86 9.88 -3.64 -5.98
N ALA A 87 9.39 -3.97 -7.17
CA ALA A 87 8.11 -4.64 -7.32
C ALA A 87 8.08 -6.03 -6.66
N PHE A 88 9.14 -6.84 -6.77
CA PHE A 88 9.18 -8.14 -6.10
C PHE A 88 9.24 -7.99 -4.58
N ARG A 89 10.02 -7.02 -4.07
CA ARG A 89 10.09 -6.76 -2.62
C ARG A 89 8.76 -6.29 -2.05
N GLU A 90 8.07 -5.40 -2.76
CA GLU A 90 6.76 -4.91 -2.36
C GLU A 90 5.70 -6.01 -2.47
N PHE A 91 5.71 -6.80 -3.54
CA PHE A 91 4.85 -7.97 -3.70
C PHE A 91 5.04 -8.96 -2.54
N ASP A 92 6.29 -9.34 -2.24
CA ASP A 92 6.61 -10.26 -1.13
C ASP A 92 6.15 -9.71 0.23
N LEU A 93 6.28 -8.40 0.45
CA LEU A 93 5.78 -7.76 1.66
C LEU A 93 4.25 -7.83 1.70
N LEU A 94 3.56 -7.37 0.65
CA LEU A 94 2.10 -7.39 0.57
C LEU A 94 1.52 -8.79 0.73
N VAL A 95 2.15 -9.83 0.18
CA VAL A 95 1.74 -11.23 0.39
C VAL A 95 1.77 -11.59 1.87
N ARG A 96 2.86 -11.25 2.58
CA ARG A 96 2.99 -11.52 4.02
C ARG A 96 1.93 -10.78 4.82
N LEU A 97 1.70 -9.50 4.51
CA LEU A 97 0.75 -8.65 5.23
C LEU A 97 -0.70 -9.11 5.00
N ALA A 98 -1.07 -9.39 3.75
CA ALA A 98 -2.40 -9.90 3.41
C ALA A 98 -2.66 -11.27 4.03
N ASN A 99 -1.67 -12.19 4.00
CA ASN A 99 -1.79 -13.49 4.66
C ASN A 99 -1.86 -13.39 6.20
N ALA A 100 -1.33 -12.30 6.78
CA ALA A 100 -1.47 -11.99 8.20
C ALA A 100 -2.79 -11.27 8.54
N GLY A 101 -3.69 -11.08 7.57
CA GLY A 101 -4.99 -10.43 7.77
C GLY A 101 -4.93 -8.91 7.90
N LEU A 102 -3.78 -8.28 7.62
CA LEU A 102 -3.67 -6.82 7.66
C LEU A 102 -4.36 -6.18 6.44
N PRO A 103 -5.01 -5.02 6.61
CA PRO A 103 -5.74 -4.35 5.53
C PRO A 103 -4.76 -3.66 4.57
N VAL A 104 -4.26 -4.44 3.61
CA VAL A 104 -3.43 -3.99 2.48
C VAL A 104 -4.08 -4.39 1.15
N PRO A 105 -3.82 -3.66 0.05
CA PRO A 105 -4.23 -4.09 -1.28
C PRO A 105 -3.69 -5.49 -1.57
N ARG A 106 -4.58 -6.44 -1.87
CA ARG A 106 -4.17 -7.80 -2.19
C ARG A 106 -3.28 -7.77 -3.45
N PRO A 107 -2.03 -8.25 -3.39
CA PRO A 107 -1.16 -8.28 -4.55
C PRO A 107 -1.69 -9.31 -5.56
N VAL A 108 -1.67 -8.96 -6.85
CA VAL A 108 -2.10 -9.84 -7.95
C VAL A 108 -0.88 -10.34 -8.71
N ALA A 109 -0.08 -9.42 -9.21
CA ALA A 109 1.15 -9.74 -9.93
C ALA A 109 2.17 -8.60 -9.83
N ALA A 110 3.44 -8.91 -10.00
CA ALA A 110 4.50 -7.95 -10.16
C ALA A 110 5.47 -8.42 -11.24
N ARG A 111 6.06 -7.50 -12.00
CA ARG A 111 7.12 -7.84 -12.96
C ARG A 111 8.33 -6.96 -12.81
N TYR A 112 9.44 -7.46 -13.34
CA TYR A 112 10.53 -6.60 -13.78
C TYR A 112 10.93 -6.96 -15.21
N VAL A 113 11.40 -5.96 -15.95
CA VAL A 113 11.99 -6.10 -17.28
C VAL A 113 13.39 -5.51 -17.22
N ARG A 114 14.40 -6.33 -17.54
CA ARG A 114 15.81 -5.97 -17.56
C ARG A 114 16.20 -5.40 -18.92
N ASP A 115 17.10 -4.45 -18.88
CA ASP A 115 17.83 -3.91 -20.02
C ASP A 115 19.28 -3.69 -19.57
N GLY A 116 20.15 -4.67 -19.84
CA GLY A 116 21.52 -4.70 -19.33
C GLY A 116 21.60 -4.64 -17.80
N MET A 117 22.29 -3.62 -17.27
CA MET A 117 22.43 -3.37 -15.82
C MET A 117 21.24 -2.63 -15.20
N ARG A 118 20.21 -2.36 -15.99
CA ARG A 118 19.08 -1.53 -15.64
C ARG A 118 17.80 -2.35 -15.64
N TYR A 119 16.78 -1.93 -14.89
CA TYR A 119 15.45 -2.55 -14.95
C TYR A 119 14.30 -1.55 -14.77
N ARG A 120 13.16 -1.90 -15.35
CA ARG A 120 11.82 -1.34 -15.08
C ARG A 120 11.01 -2.36 -14.30
N ALA A 121 10.04 -1.91 -13.52
CA ALA A 121 9.20 -2.80 -12.74
C ALA A 121 7.79 -2.27 -12.60
N ASP A 122 6.85 -3.17 -12.40
CA ASP A 122 5.42 -2.88 -12.31
C ASP A 122 4.79 -3.76 -11.23
N LEU A 123 3.79 -3.22 -10.52
CA LEU A 123 3.00 -3.95 -9.51
C LEU A 123 1.52 -3.77 -9.81
N LEU A 124 0.80 -4.88 -9.78
CA LEU A 124 -0.65 -4.95 -9.92
C LEU A 124 -1.25 -5.43 -8.60
N THR A 125 -2.14 -4.63 -8.02
CA THR A 125 -2.88 -4.97 -6.80
C THR A 125 -4.38 -4.89 -7.04
N ARG A 126 -5.18 -5.58 -6.22
CA ARG A 126 -6.63 -5.40 -6.21
C ARG A 126 -6.99 -3.95 -5.91
N ARG A 127 -8.00 -3.44 -6.61
CA ARG A 127 -8.58 -2.13 -6.31
C ARG A 127 -9.40 -2.24 -5.02
N ILE A 128 -9.20 -1.28 -4.11
CA ILE A 128 -10.10 -1.08 -2.98
C ILE A 128 -11.29 -0.26 -3.51
N ALA A 129 -12.46 -0.89 -3.58
CA ALA A 129 -13.65 -0.28 -4.16
C ALA A 129 -14.17 0.85 -3.26
N ASN A 130 -14.69 1.93 -3.88
CA ASN A 130 -15.37 3.03 -3.19
C ASN A 130 -14.57 3.67 -2.03
N ALA A 131 -13.24 3.58 -2.07
CA ALA A 131 -12.39 4.12 -1.02
C ALA A 131 -12.04 5.59 -1.24
N ARG A 132 -11.97 6.32 -0.14
CA ARG A 132 -11.50 7.71 -0.08
C ARG A 132 -10.27 7.80 0.82
N THR A 133 -9.31 8.61 0.42
CA THR A 133 -8.11 8.87 1.21
C THR A 133 -8.43 9.68 2.47
N LEU A 134 -7.66 9.50 3.53
CA LEU A 134 -7.74 10.33 4.73
C LEU A 134 -7.53 11.82 4.40
N ALA A 135 -6.70 12.12 3.39
CA ALA A 135 -6.54 13.47 2.85
C ALA A 135 -7.84 14.06 2.28
N GLU A 136 -8.63 13.27 1.55
CA GLU A 136 -9.93 13.70 1.03
C GLU A 136 -10.95 13.89 2.14
N ARG A 137 -10.93 13.02 3.16
CA ARG A 137 -11.77 13.13 4.37
C ARG A 137 -11.42 14.36 5.22
N LEU A 138 -10.14 14.75 5.23
CA LEU A 138 -9.71 15.99 5.87
C LEU A 138 -10.22 17.22 5.08
N ALA A 139 -10.07 17.20 3.75
CA ALA A 139 -10.42 18.33 2.90
C ALA A 139 -11.91 18.65 2.88
N ASP A 140 -12.79 17.66 2.99
CA ASP A 140 -14.24 17.85 3.02
C ASP A 140 -14.83 17.96 4.45
N GLY A 141 -13.97 17.91 5.48
CA GLY A 141 -14.38 18.01 6.88
C GLY A 141 -15.08 16.76 7.43
N SER A 142 -15.01 15.60 6.76
CA SER A 142 -15.66 14.35 7.19
C SER A 142 -14.83 13.51 8.17
N LEU A 143 -13.96 14.13 8.97
CA LEU A 143 -13.23 13.46 10.05
C LEU A 143 -14.12 13.26 11.27
N THR A 144 -14.30 12.01 11.68
CA THR A 144 -15.07 11.64 12.87
C THR A 144 -14.16 11.05 13.96
N PRO A 145 -14.57 11.09 15.24
CA PRO A 145 -13.85 10.41 16.32
C PRO A 145 -13.76 8.89 16.11
N SER A 146 -14.78 8.25 15.51
CA SER A 146 -14.73 6.82 15.16
C SER A 146 -13.64 6.53 14.14
N LEU A 147 -13.55 7.34 13.08
CA LEU A 147 -12.50 7.19 12.07
C LEU A 147 -11.11 7.40 12.68
N ALA A 148 -10.95 8.38 13.59
CA ALA A 148 -9.69 8.58 14.29
C ALA A 148 -9.24 7.32 15.04
N HIS A 149 -10.19 6.70 15.76
CA HIS A 149 -9.96 5.46 16.50
C HIS A 149 -9.58 4.30 15.57
N ASP A 150 -10.29 4.11 14.46
CA ASP A 150 -10.01 3.04 13.49
C ASP A 150 -8.65 3.21 12.80
N VAL A 151 -8.27 4.45 12.46
CA VAL A 151 -6.93 4.73 11.93
C VAL A 151 -5.85 4.41 12.97
N GLY A 152 -6.07 4.79 14.24
CA GLY A 152 -5.14 4.51 15.34
C GLY A 152 -4.92 3.01 15.55
N ARG A 153 -6.01 2.24 15.59
CA ARG A 153 -5.98 0.78 15.73
C ARG A 153 -5.32 0.09 14.55
N THR A 154 -5.63 0.51 13.32
CA THR A 154 -5.00 -0.06 12.14
C THR A 154 -3.48 0.18 12.18
N ILE A 155 -3.02 1.40 12.44
CA ILE A 155 -1.58 1.67 12.53
C ILE A 155 -0.92 0.84 13.65
N ALA A 156 -1.60 0.66 14.78
CA ALA A 156 -1.12 -0.21 15.86
C ALA A 156 -0.93 -1.66 15.39
N ALA A 157 -1.91 -2.23 14.69
CA ALA A 157 -1.82 -3.59 14.14
C ALA A 157 -0.62 -3.77 13.19
N PHE A 158 -0.36 -2.78 12.32
CA PHE A 158 0.84 -2.79 11.47
C PHE A 158 2.14 -2.70 12.29
N HIS A 159 2.18 -1.84 13.31
CA HIS A 159 3.35 -1.68 14.16
C HIS A 159 3.63 -2.92 15.04
N GLU A 160 2.60 -3.58 15.54
CA GLU A 160 2.67 -4.86 16.25
C GLU A 160 3.18 -5.97 15.33
N ALA A 161 2.70 -6.02 14.10
CA ALA A 161 3.21 -6.89 13.04
C ALA A 161 4.62 -6.49 12.53
N ARG A 162 5.30 -5.55 13.19
CA ARG A 162 6.67 -5.09 12.91
C ARG A 162 6.82 -4.35 11.59
N VAL A 163 5.73 -3.85 11.03
CA VAL A 163 5.73 -3.17 9.74
C VAL A 163 6.11 -1.71 9.91
N TRP A 164 7.19 -1.31 9.26
CA TRP A 164 7.55 0.08 9.08
C TRP A 164 7.13 0.53 7.68
N HIS A 165 6.31 1.58 7.62
CA HIS A 165 5.84 2.16 6.37
C HIS A 165 6.71 3.33 5.92
N ALA A 166 7.40 3.23 4.79
CA ALA A 166 8.38 4.25 4.38
C ALA A 166 7.74 5.63 4.14
N ASP A 167 6.47 5.66 3.74
CA ASP A 167 5.74 6.89 3.46
C ASP A 167 4.31 6.93 4.02
N LEU A 168 4.16 6.69 5.34
CA LEU A 168 2.85 6.80 5.99
C LEU A 168 2.37 8.26 5.99
N ASN A 169 1.45 8.57 5.07
CA ASN A 169 0.87 9.90 4.89
C ASN A 169 -0.65 9.78 4.61
N ALA A 170 -1.38 10.89 4.71
CA ALA A 170 -2.84 10.89 4.59
C ALA A 170 -3.39 10.48 3.20
N HIS A 171 -2.58 10.50 2.14
CA HIS A 171 -2.97 9.96 0.83
C HIS A 171 -2.82 8.44 0.74
N ASN A 172 -1.98 7.85 1.60
CA ASN A 172 -1.71 6.41 1.67
C ASN A 172 -2.55 5.68 2.73
N VAL A 173 -3.48 6.40 3.37
CA VAL A 173 -4.50 5.84 4.27
C VAL A 173 -5.84 5.95 3.56
N LEU A 174 -6.47 4.82 3.25
CA LEU A 174 -7.74 4.74 2.54
C LEU A 174 -8.83 4.26 3.49
N ILE A 175 -10.04 4.75 3.30
CA ILE A 175 -11.24 4.36 4.03
C ILE A 175 -12.25 3.90 2.98
N ASP A 176 -12.61 2.62 2.98
CA ASP A 176 -13.62 2.07 2.08
C ASP A 176 -15.06 2.41 2.53
N ALA A 177 -16.05 1.91 1.78
CA ALA A 177 -17.45 2.15 2.06
C ALA A 177 -17.93 1.53 3.38
N ASP A 178 -17.27 0.46 3.83
CA ASP A 178 -17.58 -0.25 5.08
C ASP A 178 -16.88 0.38 6.29
N GLY A 179 -16.07 1.42 6.08
CA GLY A 179 -15.29 2.09 7.12
C GLY A 179 -13.96 1.41 7.43
N THR A 180 -13.57 0.37 6.69
CA THR A 180 -12.29 -0.29 6.89
C THR A 180 -11.15 0.65 6.50
N VAL A 181 -10.16 0.78 7.39
CA VAL A 181 -8.96 1.56 7.12
C VAL A 181 -7.89 0.68 6.49
N TRP A 182 -7.46 1.04 5.29
CA TRP A 182 -6.43 0.37 4.51
C TRP A 182 -5.16 1.22 4.46
N LEU A 183 -4.00 0.58 4.53
CA LEU A 183 -2.73 1.22 4.18
C LEU A 183 -2.31 0.79 2.78
N ILE A 184 -1.83 1.73 1.96
CA ILE A 184 -1.36 1.47 0.59
C ILE A 184 0.03 2.05 0.36
N ASP A 185 0.65 1.71 -0.77
CA ASP A 185 1.98 2.17 -1.18
C ASP A 185 3.09 1.72 -0.22
N PHE A 186 3.44 0.44 -0.31
CA PHE A 186 4.50 -0.16 0.49
C PHE A 186 5.87 -0.07 -0.18
N ASP A 187 6.05 0.82 -1.17
CA ASP A 187 7.34 0.98 -1.83
C ASP A 187 8.39 1.40 -0.80
N ARG A 188 9.48 0.63 -0.74
CA ARG A 188 10.57 0.76 0.25
C ARG A 188 10.16 0.48 1.70
N SER A 189 8.91 0.13 2.00
CA SER A 189 8.48 -0.32 3.33
C SER A 189 9.08 -1.70 3.66
N GLY A 190 8.98 -2.12 4.92
CA GLY A 190 9.52 -3.41 5.32
C GLY A 190 9.35 -3.71 6.80
N LEU A 191 9.79 -4.91 7.20
CA LEU A 191 9.77 -5.33 8.59
C LEU A 191 10.96 -4.77 9.35
N ARG A 192 10.74 -4.26 10.57
CA ARG A 192 11.78 -3.76 11.47
C ARG A 192 11.61 -4.33 12.87
N LYS A 193 12.71 -4.52 13.60
CA LYS A 193 12.62 -4.85 15.03
C LYS A 193 11.77 -3.78 15.75
N PRO A 194 10.83 -4.15 16.63
CA PRO A 194 10.04 -3.17 17.38
C PRO A 194 10.93 -2.13 18.05
N SER A 195 10.58 -0.86 17.88
CA SER A 195 11.24 0.25 18.56
C SER A 195 10.32 1.47 18.53
N LEU A 196 10.14 2.08 19.70
CA LEU A 196 9.35 3.31 19.86
C LEU A 196 9.84 4.42 18.93
N SER A 197 11.15 4.47 18.64
CA SER A 197 11.74 5.52 17.79
C SER A 197 11.17 5.54 16.38
N TRP A 198 11.15 4.40 15.68
CA TRP A 198 10.63 4.39 14.31
C TRP A 198 9.10 4.41 14.26
N GLN A 199 8.43 3.85 15.27
CA GLN A 199 6.97 3.87 15.37
C GLN A 199 6.47 5.31 15.56
N ALA A 200 7.08 6.05 16.50
CA ALA A 200 6.83 7.47 16.69
C ALA A 200 7.18 8.29 15.43
N ALA A 201 8.28 7.96 14.74
CA ALA A 201 8.62 8.62 13.49
C ALA A 201 7.61 8.36 12.36
N ASN A 202 6.93 7.21 12.35
CA ASN A 202 5.87 6.88 11.40
C ASN A 202 4.61 7.71 11.65
N LEU A 203 4.15 7.75 12.91
CA LEU A 203 3.05 8.62 13.34
C LEU A 203 3.36 10.10 13.08
N ALA A 204 4.58 10.55 13.38
CA ALA A 204 5.00 11.93 13.11
C ALA A 204 5.01 12.25 11.61
N ARG A 205 5.29 11.28 10.73
CA ARG A 205 5.17 11.48 9.28
C ARG A 205 3.71 11.69 8.87
N LEU A 206 2.80 10.87 9.41
CA LEU A 206 1.36 11.04 9.17
C LEU A 206 0.89 12.42 9.65
N ARG A 207 1.25 12.82 10.88
CA ARG A 207 0.95 14.15 11.43
C ARG A 207 1.40 15.28 10.51
N ARG A 208 2.68 15.28 10.12
CA ARG A 208 3.22 16.31 9.20
C ARG A 208 2.47 16.37 7.87
N SER A 209 2.00 15.23 7.35
CA SER A 209 1.20 15.22 6.12
C SER A 209 -0.17 15.85 6.31
N LEU A 210 -0.83 15.60 7.45
CA LEU A 210 -2.12 16.20 7.81
C LEU A 210 -1.97 17.71 8.02
N ASP A 211 -0.91 18.15 8.71
CA ASP A 211 -0.61 19.58 8.90
C ASP A 211 -0.43 20.30 7.57
N LYS A 212 0.33 19.71 6.63
CA LYS A 212 0.53 20.23 5.27
C LYS A 212 -0.77 20.34 4.47
N LEU A 213 -1.72 19.45 4.74
CA LEU A 213 -3.04 19.44 4.11
C LEU A 213 -4.04 20.40 4.80
N GLY A 214 -3.57 21.18 5.79
CA GLY A 214 -4.38 22.20 6.43
C GLY A 214 -5.13 21.73 7.67
N ALA A 215 -4.69 20.64 8.33
CA ALA A 215 -5.28 20.20 9.59
C ALA A 215 -5.37 21.30 10.65
N ALA A 216 -4.39 22.22 10.69
CA ALA A 216 -4.42 23.39 11.59
C ALA A 216 -5.58 24.37 11.33
N ARG A 217 -6.21 24.32 10.16
CA ARG A 217 -7.40 25.13 9.82
C ARG A 217 -8.70 24.46 10.25
N VAL A 218 -8.65 23.18 10.61
CA VAL A 218 -9.79 22.46 11.17
C VAL A 218 -9.86 22.77 12.66
N GLY A 219 -10.94 23.43 13.09
CA GLY A 219 -11.17 23.76 14.49
C GLY A 219 -11.09 22.52 15.38
N ASP A 220 -10.29 22.61 16.43
CA ASP A 220 -10.03 21.54 17.41
C ASP A 220 -9.56 20.21 16.79
N PHE A 221 -8.85 20.24 15.66
CA PHE A 221 -8.33 19.04 14.99
C PHE A 221 -7.63 18.07 15.95
N ASP A 222 -6.80 18.60 16.84
CA ASP A 222 -6.06 17.78 17.79
C ASP A 222 -6.99 17.05 18.76
N ALA A 223 -7.95 17.75 19.37
CA ALA A 223 -8.92 17.15 20.29
C ALA A 223 -9.91 16.20 19.58
N ARG A 224 -10.32 16.54 18.35
CA ARG A 224 -11.35 15.80 17.60
C ARG A 224 -10.82 14.59 16.85
N PHE A 225 -9.54 14.59 16.47
CA PHE A 225 -8.98 13.57 15.60
C PHE A 225 -7.61 13.05 16.08
N TRP A 226 -6.63 13.92 16.27
CA TRP A 226 -5.27 13.46 16.53
C TRP A 226 -5.10 12.76 17.89
N HIS A 227 -5.65 13.32 18.97
CA HIS A 227 -5.59 12.71 20.30
C HIS A 227 -6.41 11.41 20.39
N PRO A 228 -7.66 11.33 19.88
CA PRO A 228 -8.38 10.06 19.81
C PRO A 228 -7.63 8.97 19.04
N LEU A 229 -6.98 9.32 17.91
CA LEU A 229 -6.15 8.39 17.14
C LEU A 229 -4.98 7.87 17.96
N LEU A 230 -4.23 8.75 18.62
CA LEU A 230 -3.09 8.34 19.46
C LEU A 230 -3.53 7.52 20.68
N ALA A 231 -4.66 7.85 21.29
CA ALA A 231 -5.23 7.09 22.39
C ALA A 231 -5.56 5.67 21.95
N ALA A 232 -6.29 5.51 20.85
CA ALA A 232 -6.62 4.20 20.28
C ALA A 232 -5.39 3.39 19.88
N TYR A 233 -4.38 4.07 19.31
CA TYR A 233 -3.09 3.46 18.96
C TYR A 233 -2.37 2.89 20.19
N HIS A 234 -2.25 3.67 21.27
CA HIS A 234 -1.59 3.21 22.49
C HIS A 234 -2.41 2.13 23.23
N GLU A 235 -3.74 2.26 23.26
CA GLU A 235 -4.62 1.26 23.86
C GLU A 235 -4.48 -0.10 23.17
N ALA A 236 -4.44 -0.12 21.83
CA ALA A 236 -4.23 -1.33 21.06
C ALA A 236 -2.87 -1.99 21.34
N LEU A 237 -1.79 -1.21 21.46
CA LEU A 237 -0.46 -1.77 21.78
C LEU A 237 -0.31 -2.19 23.24
N ALA A 238 -1.07 -1.59 24.16
CA ALA A 238 -1.07 -1.96 25.58
C ALA A 238 -1.85 -3.26 25.85
N ARG A 239 -2.77 -3.64 24.95
CA ARG A 239 -3.47 -4.92 24.96
C ARG A 239 -3.00 -5.77 23.77
N PRO A 240 -1.74 -6.28 23.78
CA PRO A 240 -1.40 -7.32 22.82
C PRO A 240 -2.39 -8.46 23.05
N GLU A 241 -3.08 -8.91 22.01
CA GLU A 241 -4.11 -9.95 22.11
C GLU A 241 -3.58 -11.15 22.91
N SER A 242 -3.93 -11.21 24.19
CA SER A 242 -3.82 -12.39 25.03
C SER A 242 -4.93 -13.35 24.63
N ALA A 243 -4.88 -13.86 23.40
CA ALA A 243 -5.73 -14.92 22.89
C ALA A 243 -5.13 -15.53 21.61
N SER A 244 -3.83 -15.85 21.63
CA SER A 244 -3.44 -17.08 20.94
C SER A 244 -4.30 -18.19 21.52
N ARG A 245 -5.19 -18.76 20.70
CA ARG A 245 -5.63 -20.15 20.82
C ARG A 245 -5.95 -20.54 22.27
N GLY A 246 -7.18 -20.25 22.70
CA GLY A 246 -7.82 -21.12 23.67
C GLY A 246 -7.58 -22.57 23.24
N ALA A 247 -6.98 -23.33 24.15
CA ALA A 247 -6.68 -24.74 24.07
C ALA A 247 -7.75 -25.49 23.26
N ALA A 248 -7.38 -26.35 22.31
CA ALA A 248 -7.29 -27.76 22.64
C ALA A 248 -8.31 -28.14 23.73
N SER A 249 -9.56 -28.31 23.32
CA SER A 249 -10.59 -29.11 23.96
C SER A 249 -11.55 -29.57 22.87
#